data_AF-A0A450WAU8-F1
#
_entry.id   AF-A0A450WAU8-F1
#
_cell.length_a   1.000
_cell.length_b   1.000
_cell.length_c   1.000
_cell.angle_alpha   90.00
_cell.angle_beta   90.00
_cell.angle_gamma   90.00
#
_symmetry.space_group_name_H-M   'P 1'
#
loop_
_entity.id
_entity.type
_entity.pdbx_description
1 polymer ?
#
loop_
_entity_poly.entity_id
_entity_poly.type
_entity_poly.pdbx_seq_one_letter_code
_entity_poly.pdbx_strand_id
1 'polypeptide(L)'
;MSWLAPTDTYLEFGVEALRGETFPASGNSDRFIGGARNYFVRVGKDIGVDHSFLAGLSHLRAEPNGRGAAEHNHGDEEHHGEFGFSGDSDLTIAGLVWKWAPDGNAENRNFLFQTEYFHRDEEGVINFSHDEEGALLPYDGTQQGIYAQGVYQFMPGWRAGLRYDRLWSDNTLRVTDNTTDKADDELLDESGLLGGHDPYRWTFMADYTHSEFSRLRLQYAKDYTRSKDGDDQIQLQYIMSFGAHGAHRY
;
A
#
# COMPACT_ATOMS: atom_id res chain seq x y z
N MET A 1 13.37 -1.20 17.42
CA MET A 1 13.87 -0.16 18.34
C MET A 1 13.64 1.19 17.69
N SER A 2 13.21 2.21 18.43
CA SER A 2 13.18 3.58 17.95
C SER A 2 13.82 4.54 18.95
N TRP A 3 14.30 5.67 18.43
CA TRP A 3 14.92 6.75 19.18
C TRP A 3 14.26 8.07 18.78
N LEU A 4 13.79 8.80 19.78
CA LEU A 4 13.22 10.13 19.63
C LEU A 4 14.30 11.16 20.00
N ALA A 5 14.61 12.07 19.07
CA ALA A 5 15.59 13.11 19.33
C ALA A 5 15.04 14.15 20.34
N PRO A 6 15.86 14.63 21.29
CA PRO A 6 15.45 15.65 22.25
C PRO A 6 15.46 17.04 21.61
N THR A 7 14.58 17.27 20.65
CA THR A 7 14.44 18.52 19.89
C THR A 7 13.00 19.04 19.95
N ASP A 8 12.80 20.34 19.75
CA ASP A 8 11.46 20.94 19.68
C ASP A 8 10.67 20.49 18.44
N THR A 9 11.37 20.01 17.41
CA THR A 9 10.78 19.35 16.25
C THR A 9 10.66 17.86 16.56
N TYR A 10 9.52 17.25 16.23
CA TYR A 10 9.39 15.81 16.33
C TYR A 10 10.35 15.16 15.34
N LEU A 11 11.26 14.33 15.83
CA LEU A 11 12.23 13.62 15.01
C LEU A 11 12.46 12.23 15.60
N GLU A 12 11.98 11.21 14.90
CA GLU A 12 12.10 9.80 15.28
C GLU A 12 12.93 9.05 14.25
N PHE A 13 13.83 8.20 14.73
CA PHE A 13 14.53 7.20 13.93
C PHE A 13 14.20 5.81 14.45
N GLY A 14 14.11 4.82 13.59
CA GLY A 14 13.85 3.45 14.04
C GLY A 14 14.41 2.40 13.11
N VAL A 15 14.64 1.24 13.71
CA VAL A 15 15.03 0.00 13.03
C VAL A 15 14.20 -1.14 13.58
N GLU A 16 13.63 -1.95 12.70
CA GLU A 16 12.82 -3.11 13.05
C GLU A 16 13.40 -4.35 12.38
N ALA A 17 13.52 -5.43 13.15
CA ALA A 17 13.82 -6.76 12.65
C ALA A 17 12.54 -7.58 12.76
N LEU A 18 12.03 -8.05 11.63
CA LEU A 18 10.75 -8.73 11.52
C LEU A 18 10.99 -10.17 11.08
N ARG A 19 10.11 -11.08 11.52
CA ARG A 19 10.20 -12.49 11.12
C ARG A 19 10.09 -12.68 9.60
N GLY A 20 9.31 -11.83 8.93
CA GLY A 20 9.19 -11.81 7.47
C GLY A 20 8.26 -12.88 6.88
N GLU A 21 7.42 -13.51 7.70
CA GLU A 21 6.57 -14.65 7.27
C GLU A 21 5.45 -14.24 6.31
N THR A 22 5.05 -12.98 6.31
CA THR A 22 3.95 -12.47 5.48
C THR A 22 4.47 -11.50 4.44
N PHE A 23 3.67 -11.26 3.40
CA PHE A 23 3.90 -10.18 2.44
C PHE A 23 4.19 -8.85 3.19
N PRO A 24 5.15 -8.03 2.71
CA PRO A 24 5.89 -8.12 1.44
C PRO A 24 7.10 -9.06 1.45
N ALA A 25 7.48 -9.66 2.58
CA ALA A 25 8.61 -10.59 2.63
C ALA A 25 8.20 -12.01 2.24
N SER A 26 7.22 -12.59 2.95
CA SER A 26 6.71 -13.95 2.73
C SER A 26 7.81 -15.01 2.59
N GLY A 27 8.85 -14.89 3.41
CA GLY A 27 9.97 -15.81 3.46
C GLY A 27 9.98 -16.56 4.78
N ASN A 28 10.20 -17.87 4.73
CA ASN A 28 10.49 -18.67 5.92
C ASN A 28 11.98 -18.48 6.28
N SER A 29 12.31 -17.41 7.00
CA SER A 29 13.69 -17.12 7.36
C SER A 29 14.02 -17.75 8.72
N ASP A 30 14.95 -18.70 8.72
CA ASP A 30 15.60 -19.21 9.94
C ASP A 30 16.76 -18.29 10.42
N ARG A 31 16.80 -17.05 9.93
CA ARG A 31 17.90 -16.11 10.18
C ARG A 31 17.78 -15.49 11.58
N PHE A 32 18.91 -15.39 12.28
CA PHE A 32 19.00 -14.83 13.63
C PHE A 32 18.44 -13.40 13.78
N ILE A 33 18.42 -12.62 12.70
CA ILE A 33 17.96 -11.22 12.66
C ILE A 33 16.63 -11.05 11.87
N GLY A 34 15.90 -12.14 11.61
CA GLY A 34 14.62 -12.13 10.90
C GLY A 34 14.74 -11.96 9.37
N GLY A 35 13.63 -12.22 8.68
CA GLY A 35 13.54 -12.26 7.21
C GLY A 35 13.25 -10.91 6.56
N ALA A 36 13.00 -9.87 7.37
CA ALA A 36 12.88 -8.51 6.89
C ALA A 36 13.44 -7.49 7.88
N ARG A 37 14.02 -6.41 7.36
CA ARG A 37 14.62 -5.32 8.14
C ARG A 37 14.08 -3.99 7.65
N ASN A 38 13.47 -3.22 8.53
CA ASN A 38 12.94 -1.90 8.23
C ASN A 38 13.79 -0.83 8.91
N TYR A 39 14.08 0.24 8.20
CA TYR A 39 14.73 1.43 8.73
C TYR A 39 13.83 2.62 8.41
N PHE A 40 13.59 3.49 9.38
CA PHE A 40 12.74 4.65 9.14
C PHE A 40 13.22 5.90 9.86
N VAL A 41 12.84 7.04 9.30
CA VAL A 41 12.94 8.36 9.90
C VAL A 41 11.62 9.08 9.74
N ARG A 42 11.19 9.81 10.76
CA ARG A 42 10.00 10.66 10.74
C ARG A 42 10.33 12.02 11.29
N VAL A 43 9.83 13.07 10.63
CA VAL A 43 9.98 14.46 11.04
C VAL A 43 8.63 15.14 11.04
N GLY A 44 8.32 15.88 12.10
CA GLY A 44 7.04 16.57 12.22
C GLY A 44 7.13 17.82 13.06
N LYS A 45 6.21 18.75 12.82
CA LYS A 45 6.17 20.02 13.55
C LYS A 45 4.81 20.70 13.42
N ASP A 46 4.47 21.46 14.43
CA ASP A 46 3.43 22.49 14.36
C ASP A 46 4.03 23.79 13.81
N ILE A 47 3.39 24.36 12.78
CA ILE A 47 3.79 25.60 12.13
C ILE A 47 2.74 26.66 12.50
N GLY A 48 3.08 27.48 13.50
CA GLY A 48 2.12 28.39 14.10
C GLY A 48 1.03 27.64 14.86
N VAL A 49 -0.16 28.24 14.94
CA VAL A 49 -1.34 27.62 15.58
C VAL A 49 -2.21 26.85 14.59
N ASP A 50 -2.05 27.12 13.29
CA ASP A 50 -2.99 26.66 12.27
C ASP A 50 -2.58 25.35 11.58
N HIS A 51 -1.28 25.05 11.54
CA HIS A 51 -0.74 23.99 10.69
C HIS A 51 0.07 22.99 11.48
N SER A 52 -0.01 21.71 11.08
CA SER A 52 0.90 20.68 11.54
C SER A 52 1.21 19.70 10.43
N PHE A 53 2.41 19.14 10.44
CA PHE A 53 2.79 18.10 9.49
C PHE A 53 3.59 16.99 10.13
N LEU A 54 3.55 15.82 9.49
CA LEU A 54 4.41 14.68 9.75
C LEU A 54 4.82 14.08 8.41
N ALA A 55 6.12 14.06 8.14
CA ALA A 55 6.72 13.40 6.99
C ALA A 55 7.54 12.20 7.46
N GLY A 56 7.61 11.17 6.64
CA GLY A 56 8.38 9.96 6.93
C GLY A 56 9.03 9.37 5.69
N LEU A 57 10.17 8.72 5.91
CA LEU A 57 10.85 7.89 4.92
C LEU A 57 11.16 6.56 5.59
N SER A 58 10.84 5.46 4.93
CA SER A 58 11.20 4.11 5.37
C SER A 58 11.79 3.29 4.24
N HIS A 59 12.66 2.36 4.59
CA HIS A 59 13.28 1.41 3.68
C HIS A 59 13.25 0.02 4.30
N LEU A 60 12.56 -0.90 3.65
CA LEU A 60 12.39 -2.28 4.05
C LEU A 60 13.19 -3.17 3.10
N ARG A 61 14.10 -3.98 3.63
CA ARG A 61 14.78 -5.05 2.90
C ARG A 61 14.24 -6.39 3.33
N ALA A 62 13.92 -7.26 2.38
CA ALA A 62 13.52 -8.64 2.60
C ALA A 62 14.16 -9.56 1.56
N GLU A 63 14.21 -10.85 1.89
CA GLU A 63 14.63 -11.91 0.95
C GLU A 63 13.49 -12.94 0.84
N PRO A 64 12.48 -12.68 -0.01
CA PRO A 64 11.41 -13.64 -0.26
C PRO A 64 11.94 -15.01 -0.68
N ASN A 65 11.24 -16.07 -0.25
CA ASN A 65 11.54 -17.44 -0.67
C ASN A 65 10.22 -18.17 -0.92
N GLY A 66 9.85 -18.30 -2.20
CA GLY A 66 8.57 -18.87 -2.62
C GLY A 66 7.38 -17.97 -2.29
N ARG A 67 7.55 -16.64 -2.33
CA ARG A 67 6.44 -15.71 -2.11
C ARG A 67 5.45 -15.83 -3.26
N GLY A 68 4.29 -16.41 -2.98
CA GLY A 68 3.19 -16.52 -3.93
C GLY A 68 2.70 -15.15 -4.42
N ALA A 69 2.22 -15.11 -5.66
CA ALA A 69 1.38 -14.01 -6.10
C ALA A 69 0.07 -14.00 -5.28
N ALA A 70 -0.51 -12.82 -5.02
CA ALA A 70 -1.83 -12.77 -4.41
C ALA A 70 -2.82 -13.47 -5.34
N GLU A 71 -3.44 -14.56 -4.86
CA GLU A 71 -4.32 -15.45 -5.63
C GLU A 71 -5.34 -14.66 -6.47
N HIS A 72 -5.19 -14.69 -7.78
CA HIS A 72 -6.30 -14.47 -8.70
C HIS A 72 -6.95 -15.83 -8.95
N ASN A 73 -7.86 -16.20 -8.05
CA ASN A 73 -8.64 -17.43 -8.16
C ASN A 73 -9.59 -17.30 -9.36
N HIS A 74 -9.20 -17.86 -10.50
CA HIS A 74 -10.15 -18.14 -11.59
C HIS A 74 -11.02 -19.28 -11.09
N GLY A 75 -12.33 -19.06 -11.02
CA GLY A 75 -13.29 -19.92 -10.31
C GLY A 75 -13.57 -21.30 -10.93
N ASP A 76 -12.58 -21.93 -11.55
CA ASP A 76 -12.64 -23.29 -12.06
C ASP A 76 -11.59 -24.16 -11.34
N GLU A 77 -12.05 -25.28 -10.77
CA GLU A 77 -11.26 -26.23 -9.97
C GLU A 77 -10.31 -27.09 -10.83
N GLU A 78 -9.53 -26.50 -11.73
CA GLU A 78 -8.52 -27.21 -12.51
C GLU A 78 -7.12 -26.69 -12.19
N HIS A 79 -6.41 -27.45 -11.34
CA HIS A 79 -4.94 -27.50 -11.22
C HIS A 79 -4.17 -26.29 -11.79
N HIS A 80 -4.33 -25.09 -11.24
CA HIS A 80 -3.53 -23.95 -11.68
C HIS A 80 -2.13 -24.07 -11.06
N GLY A 81 -1.09 -24.07 -11.89
CA GLY A 81 0.29 -24.02 -11.40
C GLY A 81 0.53 -22.77 -10.56
N GLU A 82 1.42 -22.87 -9.58
CA GLU A 82 1.70 -21.81 -8.63
C GLU A 82 2.95 -21.04 -9.05
N PHE A 83 2.88 -19.71 -9.01
CA PHE A 83 4.03 -18.82 -9.17
C PHE A 83 4.56 -18.38 -7.82
N GLY A 84 5.84 -18.61 -7.57
CA GLY A 84 6.54 -18.18 -6.36
C GLY A 84 7.79 -17.35 -6.66
N PHE A 85 7.88 -16.15 -6.08
CA PHE A 85 9.08 -15.31 -6.18
C PHE A 85 10.09 -15.63 -5.07
N SER A 86 11.35 -15.80 -5.46
CA SER A 86 12.49 -15.94 -4.55
C SER A 86 13.62 -15.01 -4.98
N GLY A 87 14.17 -14.23 -4.06
CA GLY A 87 15.20 -13.26 -4.39
C GLY A 87 15.35 -12.17 -3.33
N ASP A 88 15.81 -11.01 -3.76
CA ASP A 88 15.91 -9.80 -2.96
C ASP A 88 14.73 -8.87 -3.26
N SER A 89 14.20 -8.20 -2.23
CA SER A 89 13.12 -7.22 -2.32
C SER A 89 13.42 -6.02 -1.44
N ASP A 90 13.64 -4.87 -2.06
CA ASP A 90 13.86 -3.59 -1.40
C ASP A 90 12.65 -2.68 -1.64
N LEU A 91 12.00 -2.22 -0.58
CA LEU A 91 10.81 -1.35 -0.60
C LEU A 91 11.10 -0.05 0.13
N THR A 92 11.10 1.06 -0.61
CA THR A 92 11.23 2.40 -0.06
C THR A 92 9.88 3.11 -0.09
N ILE A 93 9.49 3.75 1.01
CA ILE A 93 8.22 4.48 1.14
C ILE A 93 8.48 5.87 1.68
N ALA A 94 7.91 6.88 1.03
CA ALA A 94 7.88 8.26 1.49
C ALA A 94 6.44 8.69 1.73
N GLY A 95 6.17 9.28 2.90
CA GLY A 95 4.83 9.70 3.30
C GLY A 95 4.80 11.12 3.85
N LEU A 96 3.68 11.81 3.67
CA LEU A 96 3.41 13.12 4.26
C LEU A 96 1.95 13.19 4.70
N VAL A 97 1.74 13.66 5.93
CA VAL A 97 0.45 14.12 6.44
C VAL A 97 0.59 15.59 6.79
N TRP A 98 -0.30 16.43 6.27
CA TRP A 98 -0.39 17.84 6.61
C TRP A 98 -1.82 18.17 7.02
N LYS A 99 -1.94 18.91 8.12
CA LYS A 99 -3.21 19.36 8.69
C LYS A 99 -3.22 20.88 8.73
N TRP A 100 -4.39 21.43 8.47
CA TRP A 100 -4.70 22.83 8.68
C TRP A 100 -6.03 22.97 9.42
N ALA A 101 -6.08 23.85 10.40
CA ALA A 101 -7.29 24.26 11.09
C ALA A 101 -7.14 25.72 11.55
N PRO A 102 -8.04 26.65 11.19
CA PRO A 102 -7.96 28.03 11.64
C PRO A 102 -7.96 28.13 13.17
N ASP A 103 -7.03 28.92 13.71
CA ASP A 103 -6.83 29.14 15.14
C ASP A 103 -6.60 27.83 15.94
N GLY A 104 -6.16 26.78 15.25
CA GLY A 104 -6.01 25.42 15.79
C GLY A 104 -7.34 24.69 16.04
N ASN A 105 -8.49 25.26 15.64
CA ASN A 105 -9.81 24.68 15.88
C ASN A 105 -10.27 23.77 14.73
N ALA A 106 -10.03 22.48 14.88
CA ALA A 106 -10.45 21.48 13.89
C ALA A 106 -11.95 21.12 13.93
N GLU A 107 -12.75 21.63 14.88
CA GLU A 107 -14.16 21.24 15.02
C GLU A 107 -15.06 21.82 13.93
N ASN A 108 -14.75 23.02 13.45
CA ASN A 108 -15.62 23.76 12.53
C ASN A 108 -15.15 23.64 11.09
N ARG A 109 -13.86 23.90 10.86
CA ARG A 109 -13.25 23.97 9.53
C ARG A 109 -11.83 23.46 9.61
N ASN A 110 -11.50 22.47 8.79
CA ASN A 110 -10.14 21.92 8.74
C ASN A 110 -9.87 21.31 7.38
N PHE A 111 -8.58 21.14 7.07
CA PHE A 111 -8.11 20.43 5.91
C PHE A 111 -7.07 19.40 6.32
N LEU A 112 -7.19 18.20 5.78
CA LEU A 112 -6.21 17.12 5.89
C LEU A 112 -5.73 16.78 4.49
N PHE A 113 -4.44 16.95 4.26
CA PHE A 113 -3.75 16.39 3.11
C PHE A 113 -2.90 15.21 3.55
N GLN A 114 -2.93 14.14 2.78
CA GLN A 114 -2.08 12.99 3.00
C GLN A 114 -1.65 12.39 1.67
N THR A 115 -0.39 12.00 1.57
CA THR A 115 0.18 11.37 0.38
C THR A 115 1.19 10.31 0.78
N GLU A 116 1.28 9.26 -0.02
CA GLU A 116 2.29 8.20 0.14
C GLU A 116 2.78 7.81 -1.25
N TYR A 117 4.09 7.68 -1.39
CA TYR A 117 4.76 7.14 -2.56
C TYR A 117 5.58 5.93 -2.12
N PHE A 118 5.54 4.85 -2.89
CA PHE A 118 6.43 3.72 -2.71
C PHE A 118 7.18 3.40 -4.00
N HIS A 119 8.37 2.86 -3.83
CA HIS A 119 9.22 2.33 -4.88
C HIS A 119 9.77 0.99 -4.40
N ARG A 120 9.55 -0.06 -5.19
CA ARG A 120 9.97 -1.42 -4.89
C ARG A 120 10.83 -1.94 -6.03
N ASP A 121 12.01 -2.44 -5.69
CA ASP A 121 12.91 -3.14 -6.60
C ASP A 121 13.02 -4.60 -6.17
N GLU A 122 12.90 -5.52 -7.12
CA GLU A 122 12.95 -6.97 -6.88
C GLU A 122 13.83 -7.64 -7.93
N GLU A 123 14.82 -8.38 -7.47
CA GLU A 123 15.73 -9.16 -8.33
C GLU A 123 15.77 -10.60 -7.83
N GLY A 124 15.56 -11.56 -8.72
CA GLY A 124 15.56 -12.97 -8.34
C GLY A 124 15.02 -13.89 -9.41
N VAL A 125 14.26 -14.89 -8.98
CA VAL A 125 13.64 -15.89 -9.84
C VAL A 125 12.19 -16.08 -9.47
N ILE A 126 11.36 -16.21 -10.47
CA ILE A 126 10.00 -16.72 -10.35
C ILE A 126 10.05 -18.21 -10.71
N ASN A 127 9.62 -19.04 -9.78
CA ASN A 127 9.41 -20.45 -9.99
C ASN A 127 7.93 -20.66 -10.31
N PHE A 128 7.65 -21.28 -11.45
CA PHE A 128 6.35 -21.84 -11.75
C PHE A 128 6.39 -23.33 -11.47
N SER A 129 5.44 -23.84 -10.69
CA SER A 129 5.34 -25.28 -10.40
C SER A 129 3.92 -25.80 -10.64
N HIS A 130 3.80 -26.91 -11.36
CA HIS A 130 2.55 -27.62 -11.60
C HIS A 130 2.83 -29.13 -11.56
N ASP A 131 2.32 -29.82 -10.55
CA ASP A 131 2.63 -31.22 -10.25
C ASP A 131 4.14 -31.51 -10.18
N GLU A 132 4.68 -32.37 -11.05
CA GLU A 132 6.13 -32.67 -11.13
C GLU A 132 6.88 -31.79 -12.15
N GLU A 133 6.18 -30.88 -12.82
CA GLU A 133 6.71 -29.98 -13.85
C GLU A 133 6.94 -28.58 -13.29
N GLY A 134 7.84 -27.83 -13.93
CA GLY A 134 8.04 -26.44 -13.58
C GLY A 134 8.81 -25.64 -14.61
N ALA A 135 8.88 -24.33 -14.35
CA ALA A 135 9.66 -23.40 -15.14
C ALA A 135 10.39 -22.39 -14.25
N LEU A 136 11.55 -21.95 -14.72
CA LEU A 136 12.38 -20.94 -14.06
C LEU A 136 12.45 -19.68 -14.90
N LEU A 137 12.00 -18.58 -14.30
CA LEU A 137 11.93 -17.27 -14.91
C LEU A 137 12.75 -16.27 -14.08
N PRO A 138 14.03 -16.01 -14.43
CA PRO A 138 14.77 -14.90 -13.84
C PRO A 138 13.98 -13.60 -14.00
N TYR A 139 13.91 -12.83 -12.92
CA TYR A 139 13.06 -11.67 -12.77
C TYR A 139 13.87 -10.47 -12.25
N ASP A 140 13.70 -9.35 -12.92
CA ASP A 140 14.13 -8.02 -12.49
C ASP A 140 12.92 -7.10 -12.66
N GLY A 141 12.43 -6.55 -11.55
CA GLY A 141 11.19 -5.79 -11.54
C GLY A 141 11.25 -4.56 -10.65
N THR A 142 10.73 -3.46 -11.19
CA THR A 142 10.51 -2.20 -10.49
C THR A 142 9.01 -1.92 -10.42
N GLN A 143 8.50 -1.61 -9.23
CA GLN A 143 7.11 -1.24 -9.03
C GLN A 143 7.00 0.03 -8.21
N GLN A 144 6.15 0.93 -8.65
CA GLN A 144 5.99 2.23 -8.02
C GLN A 144 4.53 2.54 -7.84
N GLY A 145 4.22 3.31 -6.81
CA GLY A 145 2.85 3.74 -6.59
C GLY A 145 2.79 5.04 -5.82
N ILE A 146 1.74 5.80 -6.08
CA ILE A 146 1.43 7.01 -5.33
C ILE A 146 -0.06 7.08 -5.06
N TYR A 147 -0.41 7.56 -3.87
CA TYR A 147 -1.72 8.16 -3.67
C TYR A 147 -1.59 9.53 -3.04
N ALA A 148 -2.53 10.42 -3.39
CA ALA A 148 -2.69 11.72 -2.73
C ALA A 148 -4.17 11.94 -2.40
N GLN A 149 -4.45 12.42 -1.20
CA GLN A 149 -5.81 12.65 -0.71
C GLN A 149 -5.90 13.99 0.02
N GLY A 150 -6.91 14.78 -0.35
CA GLY A 150 -7.34 15.97 0.39
C GLY A 150 -8.73 15.74 0.97
N VAL A 151 -8.94 16.08 2.24
CA VAL A 151 -10.25 16.09 2.90
C VAL A 151 -10.46 17.45 3.54
N TYR A 152 -11.52 18.14 3.14
CA TYR A 152 -11.89 19.45 3.65
C TYR A 152 -13.19 19.36 4.43
N GLN A 153 -13.14 19.72 5.71
CA GLN A 153 -14.32 20.01 6.50
C GLN A 153 -14.66 21.49 6.33
N PHE A 154 -15.75 21.78 5.62
CA PHE A 154 -16.15 23.15 5.29
C PHE A 154 -17.17 23.73 6.28
N MET A 155 -17.84 22.87 7.05
CA MET A 155 -18.74 23.25 8.15
C MET A 155 -18.83 22.08 9.16
N PRO A 156 -19.33 22.31 10.39
CA PRO A 156 -19.43 21.27 11.41
C PRO A 156 -20.13 20.00 10.90
N GLY A 157 -19.46 18.86 11.06
CA GLY A 157 -19.97 17.54 10.67
C GLY A 157 -19.88 17.21 9.18
N TRP A 158 -19.65 18.16 8.28
CA TRP A 158 -19.63 17.92 6.83
C TRP A 158 -18.23 17.97 6.23
N ARG A 159 -17.86 16.93 5.49
CA ARG A 159 -16.56 16.87 4.79
C ARG A 159 -16.74 16.49 3.34
N ALA A 160 -15.89 17.04 2.50
CA ALA A 160 -15.70 16.61 1.12
C ALA A 160 -14.25 16.20 0.93
N GLY A 161 -14.00 15.19 0.10
CA GLY A 161 -12.65 14.73 -0.18
C GLY A 161 -12.46 14.25 -1.60
N LEU A 162 -11.19 14.29 -2.02
CA LEU A 162 -10.71 13.79 -3.30
C LEU A 162 -9.46 12.96 -3.05
N ARG A 163 -9.38 11.80 -3.68
CA ARG A 163 -8.21 10.94 -3.70
C ARG A 163 -7.87 10.56 -5.13
N TYR A 164 -6.58 10.55 -5.42
CA TYR A 164 -6.01 9.99 -6.64
C TYR A 164 -5.04 8.87 -6.26
N ASP A 165 -5.12 7.74 -6.96
CA ASP A 165 -4.21 6.61 -6.85
C ASP A 165 -3.59 6.34 -8.23
N ARG A 166 -2.30 6.00 -8.29
CA ARG A 166 -1.63 5.53 -9.50
C ARG A 166 -0.53 4.53 -9.20
N LEU A 167 -0.42 3.51 -10.04
CA LEU A 167 0.62 2.49 -10.00
C LEU A 167 1.36 2.43 -11.33
N TRP A 168 2.62 2.00 -11.28
CA TRP A 168 3.47 1.71 -12.42
C TRP A 168 4.26 0.44 -12.13
N SER A 169 4.56 -0.32 -13.19
CA SER A 169 5.43 -1.48 -13.11
C SER A 169 6.29 -1.59 -14.36
N ASP A 170 7.58 -1.86 -14.17
CA ASP A 170 8.51 -2.21 -15.22
C ASP A 170 9.15 -3.54 -14.84
N ASN A 171 8.87 -4.59 -15.61
CA ASN A 171 9.22 -5.97 -15.26
C ASN A 171 9.92 -6.61 -16.45
N THR A 172 11.10 -7.17 -16.20
CA THR A 172 11.85 -7.97 -17.14
C THR A 172 11.92 -9.41 -16.63
N LEU A 173 11.38 -10.33 -17.42
CA LEU A 173 11.46 -11.76 -17.16
C LEU A 173 11.54 -12.54 -18.47
N ARG A 174 12.11 -13.73 -18.39
CA ARG A 174 12.21 -14.67 -19.52
C ARG A 174 12.22 -16.10 -19.00
N VAL A 175 11.71 -17.04 -19.77
CA VAL A 175 11.83 -18.46 -19.46
C VAL A 175 13.26 -18.92 -19.76
N THR A 176 13.87 -19.64 -18.81
CA THR A 176 15.24 -20.18 -18.96
C THR A 176 15.32 -21.68 -18.79
N ASP A 177 14.36 -22.24 -18.08
CA ASP A 177 14.13 -23.67 -17.97
C ASP A 177 12.61 -23.87 -17.97
N ASN A 178 12.15 -24.89 -18.69
CA ASN A 178 10.75 -25.20 -18.86
C ASN A 178 10.62 -26.70 -19.11
N THR A 179 10.09 -27.41 -18.12
CA THR A 179 9.76 -28.84 -18.22
C THR A 179 8.27 -29.07 -18.37
N THR A 180 7.49 -28.01 -18.57
CA THR A 180 6.04 -28.06 -18.70
C THR A 180 5.64 -28.30 -20.14
N ASP A 181 4.40 -28.73 -20.36
CA ASP A 181 3.79 -28.79 -21.70
C ASP A 181 3.36 -27.41 -22.25
N LYS A 182 3.51 -26.33 -21.46
CA LYS A 182 3.14 -24.96 -21.85
C LYS A 182 4.24 -24.28 -22.65
N ALA A 183 3.83 -23.43 -23.59
CA ALA A 183 4.75 -22.59 -24.32
C ALA A 183 5.31 -21.46 -23.41
N ASP A 184 6.53 -21.01 -23.70
CA ASP A 184 7.19 -19.98 -22.89
C ASP A 184 6.40 -18.67 -22.84
N ASP A 185 5.71 -18.30 -23.92
CA ASP A 185 4.85 -17.11 -24.00
C ASP A 185 3.56 -17.25 -23.18
N GLU A 186 3.00 -18.46 -23.09
CA GLU A 186 1.87 -18.78 -22.22
C GLU A 186 2.24 -18.61 -20.74
N LEU A 187 3.39 -19.16 -20.32
CA LEU A 187 3.89 -19.00 -18.94
C LEU A 187 4.16 -17.53 -18.58
N LEU A 188 4.65 -16.75 -19.52
CA LEU A 188 4.91 -15.33 -19.34
C LEU A 188 3.62 -14.51 -19.18
N ASP A 189 2.58 -14.81 -19.95
CA ASP A 189 1.25 -14.18 -19.82
C ASP A 189 0.58 -14.58 -18.51
N GLU A 190 0.59 -15.88 -18.17
CA GLU A 190 0.01 -16.42 -16.94
C GLU A 190 0.66 -15.86 -15.67
N SER A 191 1.94 -15.45 -15.73
CA SER A 191 2.62 -14.82 -14.59
C SER A 191 1.93 -13.54 -14.12
N GLY A 192 1.19 -12.86 -15.01
CA GLY A 192 0.56 -11.57 -14.74
C GLY A 192 1.53 -10.41 -14.49
N LEU A 193 2.84 -10.62 -14.69
CA LEU A 193 3.88 -9.63 -14.40
C LEU A 193 4.25 -8.78 -15.63
N LEU A 194 3.97 -9.26 -16.84
CA LEU A 194 4.13 -8.45 -18.04
C LEU A 194 2.96 -7.47 -18.16
N GLY A 195 3.19 -6.24 -17.69
CA GLY A 195 2.18 -5.19 -17.69
C GLY A 195 1.92 -4.60 -19.08
N GLY A 196 0.65 -4.41 -19.43
CA GLY A 196 0.22 -3.63 -20.61
C GLY A 196 -0.44 -2.29 -20.25
N HIS A 197 -0.57 -1.98 -18.95
CA HIS A 197 -1.36 -0.86 -18.45
C HIS A 197 -0.89 -0.42 -17.06
N ASP A 198 -0.88 0.90 -16.84
CA ASP A 198 -0.60 1.53 -15.54
C ASP A 198 -1.93 1.87 -14.84
N PRO A 199 -2.30 1.17 -13.75
CA PRO A 199 -3.53 1.42 -13.02
C PRO A 199 -3.61 2.84 -12.45
N TYR A 200 -4.78 3.47 -12.54
CA TYR A 200 -5.06 4.70 -11.80
C TYR A 200 -6.54 4.81 -11.43
N ARG A 201 -6.83 5.59 -10.39
CA ARG A 201 -8.20 5.77 -9.88
C ARG A 201 -8.40 7.16 -9.30
N TRP A 202 -9.57 7.72 -9.55
CA TRP A 202 -10.07 8.91 -8.86
C TRP A 202 -11.18 8.50 -7.89
N THR A 203 -11.19 9.06 -6.68
CA THR A 203 -12.25 8.82 -5.71
C THR A 203 -12.69 10.13 -5.07
N PHE A 204 -13.98 10.41 -5.17
CA PHE A 204 -14.65 11.52 -4.51
C PHE A 204 -15.39 11.00 -3.29
N MET A 205 -15.40 11.79 -2.23
CA MET A 205 -16.05 11.46 -0.97
C MET A 205 -16.84 12.65 -0.42
N ALA A 206 -18.02 12.36 0.14
CA ALA A 206 -18.75 13.28 1.00
C ALA A 206 -19.19 12.56 2.28
N ASP A 207 -18.92 13.17 3.43
CA ASP A 207 -19.28 12.65 4.75
C ASP A 207 -20.20 13.61 5.48
N TYR A 208 -21.16 13.03 6.21
CA TYR A 208 -21.90 13.70 7.28
C TYR A 208 -21.72 12.95 8.59
N THR A 209 -21.13 13.62 9.57
CA THR A 209 -20.95 13.11 10.94
C THR A 209 -22.04 13.72 11.82
N HIS A 210 -23.03 12.92 12.19
CA HIS A 210 -24.17 13.37 12.98
C HIS A 210 -23.83 13.47 14.47
N SER A 211 -22.97 12.58 14.96
CA SER A 211 -22.52 12.51 16.35
C SER A 211 -21.11 11.93 16.40
N GLU A 212 -20.52 11.88 17.59
CA GLU A 212 -19.25 11.16 17.83
C GLU A 212 -19.34 9.66 17.48
N PHE A 213 -20.56 9.10 17.40
CA PHE A 213 -20.79 7.67 17.18
C PHE A 213 -21.23 7.32 15.77
N SER A 214 -21.68 8.29 14.97
CA SER A 214 -22.33 7.99 13.71
C SER A 214 -21.90 8.90 12.58
N ARG A 215 -21.58 8.26 11.44
CA ARG A 215 -21.21 8.93 10.19
C ARG A 215 -21.87 8.24 9.01
N LEU A 216 -22.44 9.04 8.11
CA LEU A 216 -22.83 8.63 6.77
C LEU A 216 -21.73 9.07 5.79
N ARG A 217 -21.30 8.17 4.91
CA ARG A 217 -20.26 8.40 3.90
C ARG A 217 -20.75 7.95 2.54
N LEU A 218 -20.69 8.83 1.56
CA LEU A 218 -20.87 8.52 0.14
C LEU A 218 -19.53 8.62 -0.56
N GLN A 219 -19.18 7.61 -1.35
CA GLN A 219 -18.00 7.60 -2.20
C GLN A 219 -18.38 7.24 -3.63
N TYR A 220 -17.74 7.91 -4.57
CA TYR A 220 -17.77 7.58 -5.99
C TYR A 220 -16.33 7.44 -6.47
N ALA A 221 -16.02 6.35 -7.15
CA ALA A 221 -14.72 6.13 -7.77
C ALA A 221 -14.87 5.86 -9.27
N LYS A 222 -13.97 6.47 -10.04
CA LYS A 222 -13.73 6.11 -11.45
C LYS A 222 -12.41 5.36 -11.51
N ASP A 223 -12.49 4.07 -11.78
CA ASP A 223 -11.45 3.08 -11.55
C ASP A 223 -10.91 2.52 -12.88
N TYR A 224 -9.65 2.80 -13.19
CA TYR A 224 -8.97 2.30 -14.39
C TYR A 224 -7.94 1.22 -14.03
N THR A 225 -8.22 0.38 -13.03
CA THR A 225 -7.28 -0.69 -12.61
C THR A 225 -7.21 -1.85 -13.59
N ARG A 226 -8.34 -2.29 -14.15
CA ARG A 226 -8.42 -3.46 -15.05
C ARG A 226 -8.43 -3.12 -16.53
N SER A 227 -9.01 -1.97 -16.90
CA SER A 227 -9.16 -1.57 -18.30
C SER A 227 -9.03 -0.05 -18.47
N LYS A 228 -8.75 0.36 -19.71
CA LYS A 228 -8.68 1.78 -20.10
C LYS A 228 -10.05 2.45 -20.20
N ASP A 229 -11.13 1.67 -20.25
CA ASP A 229 -12.49 2.20 -20.35
C ASP A 229 -13.03 2.69 -19.00
N GLY A 230 -12.49 2.14 -17.90
CA GLY A 230 -12.72 2.57 -16.52
C GLY A 230 -14.09 2.21 -15.96
N ASP A 231 -14.11 1.69 -14.75
CA ASP A 231 -15.32 1.25 -14.03
C ASP A 231 -15.83 2.36 -13.10
N ASP A 232 -17.16 2.54 -13.05
CA ASP A 232 -17.83 3.42 -12.11
C ASP A 232 -18.26 2.66 -10.85
N GLN A 233 -17.77 3.08 -9.68
CA GLN A 233 -18.06 2.44 -8.39
C GLN A 233 -18.71 3.44 -7.45
N ILE A 234 -19.86 3.10 -6.87
CA ILE A 234 -20.55 3.92 -5.87
C ILE A 234 -20.68 3.12 -4.58
N GLN A 235 -20.30 3.73 -3.46
CA GLN A 235 -20.41 3.13 -2.13
C GLN A 235 -21.09 4.08 -1.15
N LEU A 236 -22.14 3.60 -0.49
CA LEU A 236 -22.78 4.28 0.63
C LEU A 236 -22.51 3.49 1.91
N GLN A 237 -21.96 4.14 2.93
CA GLN A 237 -21.61 3.53 4.20
C GLN A 237 -22.28 4.27 5.35
N TYR A 238 -22.89 3.52 6.25
CA TYR A 238 -23.27 4.00 7.58
C TYR A 238 -22.30 3.41 8.60
N ILE A 239 -21.49 4.26 9.20
CA ILE A 239 -20.44 3.88 10.16
C ILE A 239 -20.95 4.22 11.56
N MET A 240 -21.08 3.20 12.40
CA MET A 240 -21.50 3.32 13.79
C MET A 240 -20.43 2.75 14.72
N SER A 241 -20.00 3.55 15.70
CA SER A 241 -19.03 3.14 16.71
C SER A 241 -19.76 2.90 18.04
N PHE A 242 -19.56 1.72 18.63
CA PHE A 242 -20.12 1.34 19.93
C PHE A 242 -19.01 1.23 20.97
N GLY A 243 -19.14 1.89 22.12
CA GLY A 243 -18.17 1.80 23.22
C GLY A 243 -18.18 3.04 24.11
N ALA A 244 -17.53 2.96 25.28
CA ALA A 244 -17.34 4.10 26.16
C ALA A 244 -16.45 5.14 25.47
N HIS A 245 -17.00 6.30 25.20
CA HIS A 245 -16.30 7.46 24.69
C HIS A 245 -15.71 8.24 25.87
N GLY A 246 -14.47 8.69 25.73
CA GLY A 246 -13.79 9.53 26.72
C GLY A 246 -14.36 10.95 26.78
N ALA A 247 -15.66 11.10 26.96
CA ALA A 247 -16.28 12.36 27.31
C ALA A 247 -16.41 12.39 28.84
N HIS A 248 -15.49 13.11 29.48
CA HIS A 248 -15.39 13.35 30.93
C HIS A 248 -14.73 12.20 31.74
N ARG A 249 -13.40 12.29 31.94
CA ARG A 249 -12.83 11.83 33.23
C ARG A 249 -13.39 12.73 34.32
N TYR A 250 -13.99 12.16 35.36
CA TYR A 250 -14.23 12.85 36.63
C TYR A 250 -12.90 13.22 37.30
#